data_AF-A0A2D4XBD1-F1
#
_entry.id   AF-A0A2D4XBD1-F1
#
_cell.length_a   1.000
_cell.length_b   1.000
_cell.length_c   1.000
_cell.angle_alpha   90.00
_cell.angle_beta   90.00
_cell.angle_gamma   90.00
#
_symmetry.space_group_name_H-M   'P 1'
#
loop_
_entity.id
_entity.type
_entity.pdbx_description
1 polymer ?
#
loop_
_entity_poly.entity_id
_entity_poly.type
_entity_poly.pdbx_seq_one_letter_code
_entity_poly.pdbx_strand_id
1 'polypeptide(L)'
;MGEDAMYKIPEIAFTSTFLLKLAQLGFMSTFVYWTIFPEDVAEVEAADYLIGALLAAGAISLFLSVPNARKAVTFGLPVIVGMLMVATGQTEDAIWALFMIIMIGAPAYLPDMAMGDPSLGLDDETRINRMGALYIVFALFFIFMMMGITDIALDAEFTEGEGEEEQLYVVESTEQTLAQVSLAMAVIGIVGFILTAMTGMELGPARPWHFGVLLGGCMVICSYVFEVTMTGGITENPVEMLWALSIAGIFTLVPCLAYESAHS
;
A
#
# COMPACT_ATOMS: atom_id res chain seq x y z
N MET A 1 16.99 5.06 -25.46
CA MET A 1 17.44 6.19 -24.61
C MET A 1 18.93 6.01 -24.35
N GLY A 2 19.71 7.09 -24.25
CA GLY A 2 21.15 6.99 -23.96
C GLY A 2 21.39 6.46 -22.54
N GLU A 3 22.47 5.70 -22.34
CA GLU A 3 22.84 5.12 -21.04
C GLU A 3 23.12 6.17 -19.95
N ASP A 4 23.34 7.43 -20.33
CA ASP A 4 23.69 8.56 -19.44
C ASP A 4 22.50 9.42 -18.94
N ALA A 5 21.25 8.97 -19.10
CA ALA A 5 20.09 9.76 -18.67
C ALA A 5 19.92 9.77 -17.13
N MET A 6 19.72 10.95 -16.54
CA MET A 6 19.53 11.12 -15.08
C MET A 6 18.23 10.48 -14.53
N TYR A 7 17.27 10.17 -15.41
CA TYR A 7 16.00 9.49 -15.07
C TYR A 7 15.54 8.65 -16.26
N LYS A 8 14.71 7.64 -16.02
CA LYS A 8 14.13 6.78 -17.08
C LYS A 8 12.63 6.99 -17.09
N ILE A 9 12.08 7.48 -18.21
CA ILE A 9 10.64 7.52 -18.41
C ILE A 9 10.18 6.08 -18.67
N PRO A 10 9.22 5.53 -17.91
CA PRO A 10 8.64 4.24 -18.23
C PRO A 10 8.06 4.25 -19.65
N GLU A 11 8.29 3.21 -20.45
CA GLU A 11 7.62 3.07 -21.75
C GLU A 11 6.11 3.03 -21.52
N ILE A 12 5.36 3.95 -22.14
CA ILE A 12 3.89 3.97 -22.09
C ILE A 12 3.39 2.81 -22.96
N ALA A 13 3.35 1.64 -22.35
CA ALA A 13 2.79 0.43 -22.91
C ALA A 13 1.88 -0.19 -21.84
N PHE A 14 0.76 -0.79 -22.23
CA PHE A 14 -0.13 -1.51 -21.31
C PHE A 14 0.49 -2.86 -20.89
N THR A 15 1.68 -2.80 -20.29
CA THR A 15 2.42 -3.93 -19.75
C THR A 15 2.23 -4.01 -18.24
N SER A 16 2.38 -5.20 -17.67
CA SER A 16 2.33 -5.42 -16.22
C SER A 16 3.38 -4.57 -15.48
N THR A 17 4.56 -4.37 -16.06
CA THR A 17 5.62 -3.49 -15.55
C THR A 17 5.16 -2.04 -15.43
N PHE A 18 4.58 -1.48 -16.50
CA PHE A 18 4.07 -0.11 -16.47
C PHE A 18 2.90 0.03 -15.49
N LEU A 19 1.97 -0.93 -15.49
CA LEU A 19 0.84 -0.94 -14.56
C LEU A 19 1.30 -1.01 -13.09
N LEU A 20 2.36 -1.76 -12.78
CA LEU A 20 2.91 -1.81 -11.43
C LEU A 20 3.55 -0.49 -11.02
N LYS A 21 4.27 0.18 -11.93
CA LYS A 21 4.78 1.54 -11.69
C LYS A 21 3.67 2.56 -11.52
N LEU A 22 2.59 2.43 -12.30
CA LEU A 22 1.42 3.29 -12.16
C LEU A 22 0.69 3.04 -10.83
N ALA A 23 0.55 1.79 -10.40
CA ALA A 23 0.01 1.42 -9.10
C ALA A 23 0.88 1.97 -7.95
N GLN A 24 2.21 1.88 -8.06
CA GLN A 24 3.14 2.52 -7.12
C GLN A 24 2.93 4.04 -7.05
N LEU A 25 2.80 4.71 -8.20
CA LEU A 25 2.56 6.15 -8.26
C LEU A 25 1.21 6.51 -7.64
N GLY A 26 0.14 5.80 -7.98
CA GLY A 26 -1.20 6.01 -7.45
C GLY A 26 -1.23 5.88 -5.93
N PHE A 27 -0.66 4.79 -5.41
CA PHE A 27 -0.55 4.54 -3.98
C PHE A 27 0.20 5.67 -3.25
N MET A 28 1.34 6.10 -3.79
CA MET A 28 2.12 7.19 -3.19
C MET A 28 1.41 8.55 -3.29
N SER A 29 0.64 8.77 -4.36
CA SER A 29 -0.09 10.03 -4.58
C SER A 29 -1.26 10.20 -3.63
N THR A 30 -1.84 9.10 -3.12
CA THR A 30 -2.87 9.17 -2.08
C THR A 30 -2.37 9.89 -0.83
N PHE A 31 -1.13 9.64 -0.39
CA PHE A 31 -0.57 10.35 0.77
C PHE A 31 -0.44 11.85 0.55
N VAL A 32 -0.15 12.26 -0.69
CA VAL A 32 -0.12 13.67 -1.05
C VAL A 32 -1.51 14.27 -0.86
N TYR A 33 -2.55 13.59 -1.36
CA TYR A 33 -3.93 14.02 -1.22
C TYR A 33 -4.34 14.15 0.25
N TRP A 34 -4.17 13.10 1.06
CA TRP A 34 -4.52 13.12 2.48
C TRP A 34 -3.78 14.22 3.26
N THR A 35 -2.56 14.57 2.85
CA THR A 35 -1.78 15.62 3.52
C THR A 35 -2.30 17.03 3.20
N ILE A 36 -2.66 17.32 1.94
CA ILE A 36 -2.97 18.70 1.50
C ILE A 36 -4.48 18.97 1.32
N PHE A 37 -5.29 17.92 1.36
CA PHE A 37 -6.74 17.96 1.31
C PHE A 37 -7.33 17.05 2.42
N PRO A 38 -7.02 17.31 3.70
CA PRO A 38 -7.63 16.59 4.81
C PRO A 38 -9.13 16.92 4.90
N GLU A 39 -9.86 16.14 5.70
CA GLU A 39 -11.30 16.30 5.90
C GLU A 39 -11.66 17.70 6.42
N ASP A 40 -10.85 18.26 7.32
CA ASP A 40 -10.94 19.66 7.72
C ASP A 40 -9.85 20.52 7.06
N VAL A 41 -10.18 21.04 5.87
CA VAL A 41 -9.31 21.96 5.12
C VAL A 41 -8.98 23.26 5.86
N ALA A 42 -9.69 23.62 6.93
CA ALA A 42 -9.37 24.81 7.73
C ALA A 42 -8.10 24.63 8.57
N GLU A 43 -7.65 23.38 8.78
CA GLU A 43 -6.48 23.03 9.58
C GLU A 43 -5.18 22.93 8.77
N VAL A 44 -5.23 23.13 7.45
CA VAL A 44 -4.05 23.02 6.58
C VAL A 44 -3.09 24.19 6.81
N GLU A 45 -1.90 23.89 7.31
CA GLU A 45 -0.83 24.84 7.55
C GLU A 45 0.23 24.83 6.43
N ALA A 46 1.16 25.79 6.48
CA ALA A 46 2.29 25.84 5.54
C ALA A 46 3.18 24.58 5.60
N ALA A 47 3.23 23.91 6.76
CA ALA A 47 3.96 22.66 6.94
C ALA A 47 3.36 21.53 6.11
N ASP A 48 2.03 21.45 5.98
CA ASP A 48 1.35 20.40 5.23
C ASP A 48 1.60 20.52 3.73
N TYR A 49 1.60 21.75 3.19
CA TYR A 49 2.00 21.96 1.80
C TYR A 49 3.45 21.56 1.54
N LEU A 50 4.35 21.81 2.48
CA LEU A 50 5.75 21.38 2.38
C LEU A 50 5.85 19.85 2.39
N ILE A 51 5.17 19.17 3.32
CA ILE A 51 5.16 17.72 3.42
C ILE A 51 4.54 17.11 2.17
N GLY A 52 3.40 17.63 1.70
CA GLY A 52 2.75 17.22 0.46
C GLY A 52 3.65 17.36 -0.76
N ALA A 53 4.39 18.46 -0.88
CA ALA A 53 5.37 18.64 -1.95
C ALA A 53 6.51 17.62 -1.88
N LEU A 54 7.00 17.29 -0.69
CA LEU A 54 8.04 16.26 -0.48
C LEU A 54 7.53 14.86 -0.82
N LEU A 55 6.30 14.52 -0.43
CA LEU A 55 5.63 13.26 -0.78
C LEU A 55 5.43 13.16 -2.29
N ALA A 56 4.98 14.23 -2.95
CA ALA A 56 4.79 14.27 -4.40
C ALA A 56 6.13 14.11 -5.14
N ALA A 57 7.19 14.80 -4.68
CA ALA A 57 8.53 14.62 -5.21
C ALA A 57 9.02 13.18 -5.01
N GLY A 58 8.76 12.58 -3.86
CA GLY A 58 9.03 11.18 -3.57
C GLY A 58 8.34 10.22 -4.55
N ALA A 59 7.02 10.36 -4.71
CA ALA A 59 6.20 9.56 -5.61
C ALA A 59 6.71 9.64 -7.06
N ILE A 60 6.94 10.85 -7.56
CA ILE A 60 7.45 11.09 -8.92
C ILE A 60 8.87 10.52 -9.06
N SER A 61 9.72 10.67 -8.06
CA SER A 61 11.09 10.15 -8.10
C SER A 61 11.15 8.63 -8.18
N LEU A 62 10.24 7.91 -7.50
CA LEU A 62 10.11 6.47 -7.61
C LEU A 62 9.57 6.05 -8.98
N PHE A 63 8.56 6.77 -9.48
CA PHE A 63 7.96 6.51 -10.80
C PHE A 63 8.94 6.69 -11.95
N LEU A 64 9.81 7.71 -11.87
CA LEU A 64 10.87 7.99 -12.85
C LEU A 64 12.17 7.21 -12.59
N SER A 65 12.16 6.31 -11.59
CA SER A 65 13.31 5.49 -11.17
C SER A 65 14.59 6.32 -10.91
N VAL A 66 14.46 7.44 -10.21
CA VAL A 66 15.59 8.31 -9.85
C VAL A 66 16.56 7.54 -8.93
N PRO A 67 17.89 7.66 -9.14
CA PRO A 67 18.87 6.97 -8.30
C PRO A 67 18.69 7.28 -6.81
N ASN A 68 18.76 6.24 -5.98
CA ASN A 68 18.58 6.31 -4.52
C ASN A 68 17.21 6.80 -4.01
N ALA A 69 16.22 7.06 -4.89
CA ALA A 69 14.89 7.52 -4.50
C ALA A 69 14.25 6.60 -3.45
N ARG A 70 14.39 5.27 -3.61
CA ARG A 70 13.90 4.29 -2.63
C ARG A 70 14.38 4.57 -1.20
N LYS A 71 15.68 4.78 -1.02
CA LYS A 71 16.25 5.06 0.32
C LYS A 71 15.75 6.39 0.89
N ALA A 72 15.71 7.42 0.04
CA ALA A 72 15.25 8.74 0.44
C ALA A 72 13.76 8.73 0.83
N VAL A 73 12.92 8.01 0.08
CA VAL A 73 11.48 7.90 0.32
C VAL A 73 11.18 7.02 1.52
N THR A 74 11.89 5.89 1.69
CA THR A 74 11.66 4.98 2.82
C THR A 74 12.14 5.51 4.17
N PHE A 75 13.27 6.21 4.20
CA PHE A 75 13.88 6.66 5.46
C PHE A 75 13.91 8.18 5.60
N GLY A 76 14.21 8.90 4.53
CA GLY A 76 14.31 10.36 4.56
C GLY A 76 12.95 11.02 4.83
N LEU A 77 11.90 10.63 4.10
CA LEU A 77 10.57 11.21 4.29
C LEU A 77 10.01 10.96 5.70
N PRO A 78 9.97 9.73 6.24
CA PRO A 78 9.45 9.53 7.59
C PRO A 78 10.27 10.24 8.66
N VAL A 79 11.59 10.33 8.53
CA VAL A 79 12.43 11.11 9.46
C VAL A 79 12.08 12.59 9.42
N ILE A 80 11.89 13.17 8.24
CA ILE A 80 11.48 14.58 8.10
C ILE A 80 10.10 14.80 8.71
N VAL A 81 9.12 13.94 8.40
CA VAL A 81 7.76 14.03 8.93
C VAL A 81 7.77 13.94 10.46
N GLY A 82 8.44 12.92 11.03
CA GLY A 82 8.52 12.77 12.49
C GLY A 82 9.20 13.95 13.19
N MET A 83 10.26 14.52 12.59
CA MET A 83 10.89 15.74 13.14
C MET A 83 9.96 16.94 13.10
N LEU A 84 9.17 17.10 12.03
CA LEU A 84 8.20 18.18 11.91
C LEU A 84 7.08 18.02 12.93
N MET A 85 6.50 16.82 13.08
CA MET A 85 5.47 16.54 14.09
C MET A 85 5.95 16.89 15.51
N VAL A 86 7.18 16.52 15.88
CA VAL A 86 7.76 16.93 17.17
C VAL A 86 7.92 18.45 17.27
N ALA A 87 8.39 19.10 16.20
CA ALA A 87 8.61 20.54 16.19
C ALA A 87 7.32 21.37 16.25
N THR A 88 6.21 20.85 15.72
CA THR A 88 4.88 21.50 15.73
C THR A 88 4.04 21.13 16.96
N GLY A 89 4.55 20.27 17.86
CA GLY A 89 3.89 19.91 19.11
C GLY A 89 3.11 18.60 19.08
N GLN A 90 3.02 17.92 17.93
CA GLN A 90 2.41 16.59 17.74
C GLN A 90 3.38 15.46 18.13
N THR A 91 4.02 15.58 19.30
CA THR A 91 5.06 14.62 19.73
C THR A 91 4.48 13.23 20.00
N GLU A 92 3.24 13.16 20.45
CA GLU A 92 2.53 11.90 20.75
C GLU A 92 2.27 11.11 19.46
N ASP A 93 2.02 11.81 18.35
CA ASP A 93 1.77 11.21 17.03
C ASP A 93 3.06 10.90 16.26
N ALA A 94 4.22 11.40 16.69
CA ALA A 94 5.48 11.24 15.96
C ALA A 94 5.91 9.76 15.84
N ILE A 95 5.37 8.85 16.66
CA ILE A 95 5.58 7.40 16.52
C ILE A 95 5.04 6.87 15.18
N TRP A 96 4.04 7.53 14.58
CA TRP A 96 3.48 7.19 13.27
C TRP A 96 4.52 7.23 12.15
N ALA A 97 5.57 8.04 12.27
CA ALA A 97 6.68 8.05 11.34
C ALA A 97 7.39 6.68 11.23
N LEU A 98 7.38 5.86 12.29
CA LEU A 98 7.95 4.51 12.22
C LEU A 98 7.09 3.58 11.36
N PHE A 99 5.77 3.69 11.48
CA PHE A 99 4.83 2.91 10.65
C PHE A 99 4.91 3.33 9.17
N MET A 100 5.16 4.62 8.89
CA MET A 100 5.40 5.11 7.54
C MET A 100 6.58 4.41 6.84
N ILE A 101 7.60 3.96 7.59
CA ILE A 101 8.73 3.22 6.99
C ILE A 101 8.25 1.94 6.31
N ILE A 102 7.35 1.18 6.93
CA ILE A 102 6.80 -0.05 6.32
C ILE A 102 5.81 0.32 5.22
N MET A 103 4.90 1.25 5.52
CA MET A 103 3.83 1.68 4.63
C MET A 103 4.33 2.23 3.29
N ILE A 104 5.38 3.04 3.31
CA ILE A 104 6.00 3.65 2.13
C ILE A 104 7.18 2.80 1.64
N GLY A 105 7.93 2.18 2.55
CA GLY A 105 9.11 1.41 2.19
C GLY A 105 8.82 0.17 1.38
N ALA A 106 7.81 -0.62 1.76
CA ALA A 106 7.48 -1.80 0.97
C ALA A 106 7.07 -1.43 -0.47
N PRO A 107 6.15 -0.48 -0.72
CA PRO A 107 5.82 -0.02 -2.06
C PRO A 107 6.98 0.64 -2.79
N ALA A 108 7.95 1.26 -2.10
CA ALA A 108 9.15 1.79 -2.74
C ALA A 108 10.06 0.68 -3.27
N TYR A 109 10.13 -0.49 -2.62
CA TYR A 109 11.06 -1.57 -2.96
C TYR A 109 10.44 -2.74 -3.73
N LEU A 110 9.20 -3.15 -3.40
CA LEU A 110 8.55 -4.33 -3.99
C LEU A 110 8.47 -4.29 -5.52
N PRO A 111 8.11 -3.15 -6.18
CA PRO A 111 8.12 -3.07 -7.63
C PRO A 111 9.48 -3.39 -8.25
N ASP A 112 10.53 -2.75 -7.75
CA ASP A 112 11.88 -2.90 -8.29
C ASP A 112 12.47 -4.28 -7.98
N MET A 113 12.08 -4.90 -6.86
CA MET A 113 12.40 -6.30 -6.57
C MET A 113 11.68 -7.26 -7.51
N ALA A 114 10.41 -7.00 -7.84
CA ALA A 114 9.65 -7.84 -8.78
C ALA A 114 10.19 -7.76 -10.21
N MET A 115 10.61 -6.57 -10.64
CA MET A 115 11.16 -6.35 -11.99
C MET A 115 12.64 -6.71 -12.12
N GLY A 116 13.32 -7.03 -11.02
CA GLY A 116 14.74 -7.36 -11.04
C GLY A 116 15.68 -6.19 -11.30
N ASP A 117 15.39 -5.01 -10.75
CA ASP A 117 16.20 -3.81 -10.94
C ASP A 117 17.65 -4.02 -10.45
N PRO A 118 18.67 -3.90 -11.33
CA PRO A 118 20.07 -4.09 -10.97
C PRO A 118 20.59 -3.12 -9.89
N SER A 119 19.97 -1.95 -9.73
CA SER A 119 20.35 -0.96 -8.72
C SER A 119 20.09 -1.42 -7.29
N LEU A 120 19.39 -2.53 -7.09
CA LEU A 120 19.27 -3.20 -5.80
C LEU A 120 20.56 -3.90 -5.37
N GLY A 121 21.43 -4.26 -6.32
CA GLY A 121 22.68 -4.97 -6.03
C GLY A 121 22.46 -6.35 -5.40
N LEU A 122 21.33 -6.99 -5.71
CA LEU A 122 20.96 -8.31 -5.24
C LEU A 122 20.99 -9.29 -6.41
N ASP A 123 21.48 -10.50 -6.18
CA ASP A 123 21.25 -11.62 -7.08
C ASP A 123 19.77 -12.06 -7.06
N ASP A 124 19.36 -12.84 -8.06
CA ASP A 124 17.96 -13.23 -8.25
C ASP A 124 17.40 -14.02 -7.06
N GLU A 125 18.17 -14.95 -6.49
CA GLU A 125 17.74 -15.78 -5.36
C GLU A 125 17.53 -14.92 -4.11
N THR A 126 18.51 -14.09 -3.76
CA THR A 126 18.42 -13.16 -2.63
C THR A 126 17.28 -12.16 -2.83
N ARG A 127 17.09 -11.64 -4.05
CA ARG A 127 16.03 -10.70 -4.40
C ARG A 127 14.65 -11.32 -4.17
N ILE A 128 14.39 -12.50 -4.72
CA ILE A 128 13.10 -13.19 -4.60
C ILE A 128 12.80 -13.56 -3.15
N ASN A 129 13.78 -14.09 -2.42
CA ASN A 129 13.60 -14.43 -1.00
C ASN A 129 13.26 -13.20 -0.14
N ARG A 130 14.00 -12.08 -0.32
CA ARG A 130 13.74 -10.84 0.41
C ARG A 130 12.43 -10.18 0.01
N MET A 131 12.09 -10.24 -1.28
CA MET A 131 10.81 -9.72 -1.78
C MET A 131 9.64 -10.47 -1.17
N GLY A 132 9.67 -11.81 -1.14
CA GLY A 132 8.62 -12.62 -0.51
C GLY A 132 8.42 -12.27 0.96
N ALA A 133 9.51 -12.11 1.72
CA ALA A 133 9.46 -11.69 3.12
C ALA A 133 8.88 -10.27 3.28
N LEU A 134 9.36 -9.30 2.49
CA LEU A 134 8.86 -7.92 2.53
C LEU A 134 7.38 -7.84 2.14
N TYR A 135 6.95 -8.62 1.16
CA TYR A 135 5.57 -8.72 0.70
C TYR A 135 4.65 -9.20 1.84
N ILE A 136 5.07 -10.23 2.58
CA ILE A 136 4.29 -10.73 3.73
C ILE A 136 4.27 -9.73 4.88
N VAL A 137 5.40 -9.10 5.21
CA VAL A 137 5.43 -8.04 6.23
C VAL A 137 4.48 -6.92 5.85
N PHE A 138 4.46 -6.53 4.57
CA PHE A 138 3.58 -5.50 4.06
C PHE A 138 2.10 -5.89 4.11
N ALA A 139 1.76 -7.13 3.72
CA ALA A 139 0.39 -7.65 3.80
C ALA A 139 -0.10 -7.72 5.25
N LEU A 140 0.72 -8.22 6.18
CA LEU A 140 0.38 -8.29 7.60
C LEU A 140 0.24 -6.90 8.22
N PHE A 141 1.11 -5.96 7.86
CA PHE A 141 1.00 -4.57 8.27
C PHE A 141 -0.34 -3.98 7.83
N PHE A 142 -0.78 -4.25 6.61
CA PHE A 142 -2.06 -3.75 6.12
C PHE A 142 -3.27 -4.37 6.79
N ILE A 143 -3.25 -5.67 7.08
CA ILE A 143 -4.31 -6.30 7.89
C ILE A 143 -4.37 -5.67 9.29
N PHE A 144 -3.20 -5.42 9.90
CA PHE A 144 -3.13 -4.75 11.19
C PHE A 144 -3.70 -3.33 11.14
N MET A 145 -3.41 -2.57 10.08
CA MET A 145 -4.00 -1.23 9.88
C MET A 145 -5.53 -1.29 9.68
N MET A 146 -6.05 -2.40 9.14
CA MET A 146 -7.48 -2.58 8.87
C MET A 146 -8.20 -3.39 9.97
N MET A 147 -7.69 -3.39 11.20
CA MET A 147 -8.26 -4.16 12.31
C MET A 147 -9.75 -3.85 12.56
N GLY A 148 -10.21 -2.62 12.30
CA GLY A 148 -11.63 -2.26 12.40
C GLY A 148 -12.56 -3.13 11.54
N ILE A 149 -12.07 -3.73 10.45
CA ILE A 149 -12.85 -4.67 9.63
C ILE A 149 -13.06 -5.99 10.33
N THR A 150 -12.17 -6.37 11.24
CA THR A 150 -12.37 -7.56 12.06
C THR A 150 -13.59 -7.37 12.95
N ASP A 151 -13.76 -6.19 13.54
CA ASP A 151 -14.91 -5.87 14.39
C ASP A 151 -16.20 -5.86 13.55
N ILE A 152 -16.18 -5.22 12.37
CA ILE A 152 -17.31 -5.26 11.43
C ILE A 152 -17.65 -6.70 11.04
N ALA A 153 -16.65 -7.53 10.74
CA ALA A 153 -16.86 -8.91 10.29
C ALA A 153 -17.44 -9.81 11.39
N LEU A 154 -17.00 -9.63 12.64
CA LEU A 154 -17.37 -10.49 13.76
C LEU A 154 -18.62 -10.01 14.48
N ASP A 155 -18.68 -8.72 14.77
CA ASP A 155 -19.66 -8.14 15.70
C ASP A 155 -20.69 -7.24 14.98
N ALA A 156 -20.51 -6.99 13.67
CA ALA A 156 -21.35 -6.08 12.87
C ALA A 156 -21.34 -4.63 13.37
N GLU A 157 -20.32 -4.28 14.14
CA GLU A 157 -20.14 -2.94 14.69
C GLU A 157 -18.68 -2.51 14.61
N PHE A 158 -18.49 -1.20 14.52
CA PHE A 158 -17.17 -0.57 14.54
C PHE A 158 -17.26 0.74 15.30
N THR A 159 -16.24 1.03 16.08
CA THR A 159 -16.18 2.24 16.88
C THR A 159 -15.04 3.12 16.40
N GLU A 160 -15.35 4.39 16.17
CA GLU A 160 -14.39 5.41 15.73
C GLU A 160 -14.36 6.59 16.70
N GLY A 161 -13.19 7.21 16.85
CA GLY A 161 -12.95 8.30 17.79
C GLY A 161 -12.46 7.83 19.16
N GLU A 162 -12.13 8.77 20.02
CA GLU A 162 -11.69 8.51 21.39
C GLU A 162 -12.47 9.37 22.40
N GLY A 163 -12.81 8.79 23.55
CA GLY A 163 -13.42 9.54 24.66
C GLY A 163 -14.85 10.00 24.38
N GLU A 164 -15.09 11.31 24.45
CA GLU A 164 -16.45 11.87 24.28
C GLU A 164 -16.92 11.93 22.82
N GLU A 165 -16.00 11.73 21.86
CA GLU A 165 -16.28 11.74 20.41
C GLU A 165 -16.43 10.32 19.83
N GLU A 166 -16.45 9.30 20.69
CA GLU A 166 -16.61 7.90 20.32
C GLU A 166 -17.98 7.67 19.63
N GLN A 167 -17.95 7.23 18.38
CA GLN A 167 -19.12 6.92 17.57
C GLN A 167 -19.18 5.43 17.25
N LEU A 168 -20.31 4.81 17.59
CA LEU A 168 -20.62 3.42 17.25
C LEU A 168 -21.37 3.36 15.92
N TYR A 169 -20.76 2.70 14.94
CA TYR A 169 -21.36 2.38 13.66
C TYR A 169 -21.86 0.94 13.70
N VAL A 170 -23.14 0.74 13.37
CA VAL A 170 -23.73 -0.59 13.21
C VAL A 170 -23.98 -0.80 11.72
N VAL A 171 -23.39 -1.86 11.17
CA VAL A 171 -23.48 -2.15 9.73
C VAL A 171 -24.63 -3.09 9.40
N GLU A 172 -25.13 -3.06 8.16
CA GLU A 172 -26.13 -4.02 7.74
C GLU A 172 -25.51 -5.40 7.45
N SER A 173 -26.37 -6.42 7.32
CA SER A 173 -25.93 -7.80 7.10
C SER A 173 -25.11 -7.98 5.80
N THR A 174 -25.29 -7.10 4.82
CA THR A 174 -24.57 -7.15 3.55
C THR A 174 -23.11 -6.73 3.76
N GLU A 175 -22.88 -5.61 4.41
CA GLU A 175 -21.55 -5.06 4.73
C GLU A 175 -20.79 -5.99 5.66
N GLN A 176 -21.46 -6.56 6.68
CA GLN A 176 -20.86 -7.59 7.53
C GLN A 176 -20.41 -8.81 6.70
N THR A 177 -21.25 -9.28 5.77
CA THR A 177 -20.89 -10.42 4.91
C THR A 177 -19.69 -10.07 4.03
N LEU A 178 -19.64 -8.86 3.48
CA LEU A 178 -18.50 -8.38 2.69
C LEU A 178 -17.22 -8.31 3.52
N ALA A 179 -17.29 -7.82 4.76
CA ALA A 179 -16.16 -7.79 5.69
C ALA A 179 -15.64 -9.22 5.99
N GLN A 180 -16.53 -10.18 6.22
CA GLN A 180 -16.16 -11.59 6.42
C GLN A 180 -15.48 -12.21 5.20
N VAL A 181 -16.01 -11.94 4.00
CA VAL A 181 -15.39 -12.37 2.74
C VAL A 181 -13.99 -11.76 2.60
N SER A 182 -13.87 -10.46 2.90
CA SER A 182 -12.60 -9.75 2.84
C SER A 182 -11.55 -10.36 3.78
N LEU A 183 -11.93 -10.62 5.03
CA LEU A 183 -11.08 -11.26 6.03
C LEU A 183 -10.63 -12.67 5.56
N ALA A 184 -11.54 -13.47 5.01
CA ALA A 184 -11.20 -14.78 4.46
C ALA A 184 -10.22 -14.66 3.28
N MET A 185 -10.41 -13.69 2.38
CA MET A 185 -9.49 -13.42 1.27
C MET A 185 -8.10 -13.02 1.75
N ALA A 186 -8.01 -12.18 2.79
CA ALA A 186 -6.74 -11.83 3.42
C ALA A 186 -6.00 -13.06 3.97
N VAL A 187 -6.68 -13.90 4.76
CA VAL A 187 -6.07 -15.10 5.36
C VAL A 187 -5.62 -16.08 4.28
N ILE A 188 -6.47 -16.39 3.31
CA ILE A 188 -6.14 -17.32 2.21
C ILE A 188 -5.02 -16.74 1.35
N GLY A 189 -5.05 -15.43 1.09
CA GLY A 189 -4.03 -14.72 0.33
C GLY A 189 -2.65 -14.80 0.98
N ILE A 190 -2.55 -14.54 2.29
CA ILE A 190 -1.27 -14.65 3.02
C ILE A 190 -0.77 -16.09 3.04
N VAL A 191 -1.60 -17.03 3.50
CA VAL A 191 -1.20 -18.43 3.67
C VAL A 191 -0.83 -19.04 2.32
N GLY A 192 -1.65 -18.82 1.30
CA GLY A 192 -1.40 -19.34 -0.04
C GLY A 192 -0.16 -18.73 -0.70
N PHE A 193 0.12 -17.44 -0.49
CA PHE A 193 1.37 -16.84 -0.96
C PHE A 193 2.59 -17.45 -0.26
N ILE A 194 2.55 -17.65 1.06
CA ILE A 194 3.64 -18.30 1.80
C ILE A 194 3.90 -19.71 1.24
N LEU A 195 2.85 -20.52 1.11
CA LEU A 195 2.97 -21.89 0.64
C LEU A 195 3.50 -21.94 -0.80
N THR A 196 3.04 -21.06 -1.69
CA THR A 196 3.44 -21.14 -3.10
C THR A 196 4.74 -20.40 -3.39
N ALA A 197 4.84 -19.12 -3.06
CA ALA A 197 5.97 -18.26 -3.45
C ALA A 197 7.21 -18.42 -2.56
N MET A 198 7.03 -18.76 -1.28
CA MET A 198 8.16 -18.81 -0.33
C MET A 198 8.65 -20.23 -0.05
N THR A 199 7.76 -21.23 -0.05
CA THR A 199 8.15 -22.63 0.17
C THR A 199 8.18 -23.48 -1.11
N GLY A 200 7.68 -22.95 -2.23
CA GLY A 200 7.65 -23.66 -3.52
C GLY A 200 6.64 -24.80 -3.57
N MET A 201 5.63 -24.82 -2.69
CA MET A 201 4.60 -25.84 -2.68
C MET A 201 3.66 -25.67 -3.87
N GLU A 202 3.43 -26.74 -4.62
CA GLU A 202 2.45 -26.76 -5.70
C GLU A 202 1.03 -26.93 -5.14
N LEU A 203 0.17 -25.95 -5.35
CA LEU A 203 -1.24 -25.99 -4.94
C LEU A 203 -2.16 -26.09 -6.17
N GLY A 204 -2.11 -27.24 -6.86
CA GLY A 204 -2.84 -27.43 -8.11
C GLY A 204 -2.45 -26.39 -9.16
N PRO A 205 -3.40 -25.73 -9.85
CA PRO A 205 -3.08 -24.68 -10.82
C PRO A 205 -2.76 -23.32 -10.19
N ALA A 206 -2.89 -23.17 -8.87
CA ALA A 206 -2.74 -21.89 -8.21
C ALA A 206 -1.27 -21.42 -8.25
N ARG A 207 -1.07 -20.18 -8.69
CA ARG A 207 0.21 -19.47 -8.73
C ARG A 207 0.24 -18.37 -7.67
N PRO A 208 1.43 -17.93 -7.22
CA PRO A 208 1.58 -16.87 -6.21
C PRO A 208 0.72 -15.63 -6.46
N TRP A 209 0.58 -15.20 -7.72
CA TRP A 209 -0.21 -14.01 -8.07
C TRP A 209 -1.71 -14.16 -7.82
N HIS A 210 -2.28 -15.37 -7.85
CA HIS A 210 -3.69 -15.59 -7.52
C HIS A 210 -3.95 -15.24 -6.05
N PHE A 211 -2.99 -15.51 -5.17
CA PHE A 211 -3.07 -15.11 -3.76
C PHE A 211 -2.84 -13.61 -3.58
N GLY A 212 -2.04 -13.00 -4.46
CA GLY A 212 -1.96 -11.54 -4.60
C GLY A 212 -3.30 -10.89 -5.00
N VAL A 213 -4.06 -11.53 -5.88
CA VAL A 213 -5.42 -11.08 -6.24
C VAL A 213 -6.37 -11.18 -5.04
N LEU A 214 -6.27 -12.22 -4.22
CA LEU A 214 -7.07 -12.30 -3.00
C LEU A 214 -6.73 -11.16 -2.03
N LEU A 215 -5.45 -10.84 -1.87
CA LEU A 215 -5.04 -9.70 -1.04
C LEU A 215 -5.50 -8.36 -1.63
N GLY A 216 -5.37 -8.16 -2.94
CA GLY A 216 -5.87 -6.95 -3.59
C GLY A 216 -7.40 -6.81 -3.51
N GLY A 217 -8.13 -7.91 -3.72
CA GLY A 217 -9.58 -7.95 -3.59
C GLY A 217 -10.04 -7.68 -2.16
N CYS A 218 -9.31 -8.18 -1.15
CA CYS A 218 -9.50 -7.81 0.24
C CYS A 218 -9.42 -6.28 0.39
N MET A 219 -8.34 -5.64 -0.06
CA MET A 219 -8.18 -4.18 0.09
C MET A 219 -9.34 -3.39 -0.54
N VAL A 220 -9.80 -3.80 -1.72
CA VAL A 220 -10.91 -3.13 -2.42
C VAL A 220 -12.24 -3.31 -1.68
N ILE A 221 -12.56 -4.52 -1.25
CA ILE A 221 -13.80 -4.79 -0.50
C ILE A 221 -13.76 -4.09 0.85
N CYS A 222 -12.63 -4.16 1.55
CA CYS A 222 -12.38 -3.47 2.80
C CYS A 222 -12.68 -1.97 2.70
N SER A 223 -12.06 -1.32 1.71
CA SER A 223 -12.21 0.13 1.52
C SER A 223 -13.65 0.48 1.15
N TYR A 224 -14.32 -0.34 0.32
CA TYR A 224 -15.74 -0.16 0.03
C TYR A 224 -16.62 -0.22 1.28
N VAL A 225 -16.40 -1.21 2.15
CA VAL A 225 -17.18 -1.38 3.38
C VAL A 225 -16.98 -0.19 4.32
N PHE A 226 -15.73 0.27 4.50
CA PHE A 226 -15.46 1.48 5.28
C PHE A 226 -16.17 2.70 4.72
N GLU A 227 -16.04 2.98 3.42
CA GLU A 227 -16.64 4.17 2.81
C GLU A 227 -18.17 4.16 2.86
N VAL A 228 -18.81 3.03 2.60
CA VAL A 228 -20.28 2.94 2.73
C VAL A 228 -20.74 3.14 4.18
N THR A 229 -19.93 2.69 5.14
CA THR A 229 -20.25 2.79 6.57
C THR A 229 -20.00 4.19 7.13
N MET A 230 -18.88 4.83 6.77
CA MET A 230 -18.42 6.08 7.36
C MET A 230 -18.87 7.32 6.59
N THR A 231 -18.77 7.30 5.27
CA THR A 231 -18.98 8.51 4.44
C THR A 231 -20.31 8.50 3.70
N GLY A 232 -21.06 7.39 3.75
CA GLY A 232 -22.32 7.22 3.04
C GLY A 232 -22.15 6.77 1.59
N GLY A 233 -20.92 6.46 1.17
CA GLY A 233 -20.63 5.79 -0.09
C GLY A 233 -19.38 6.27 -0.83
N ILE A 234 -18.90 5.43 -1.74
CA ILE A 234 -17.65 5.63 -2.51
C ILE A 234 -17.57 6.90 -3.37
N THR A 235 -18.69 7.61 -3.58
CA THR A 235 -18.70 8.87 -4.34
C THR A 235 -18.22 10.06 -3.52
N GLU A 236 -18.29 9.96 -2.19
CA GLU A 236 -17.91 11.04 -1.28
C GLU A 236 -16.39 11.10 -1.10
N ASN A 237 -15.71 9.95 -1.12
CA ASN A 237 -14.24 9.85 -1.07
C ASN A 237 -13.68 8.96 -2.21
N PRO A 238 -13.67 9.45 -3.46
CA PRO A 238 -13.19 8.65 -4.59
C PRO A 238 -11.68 8.36 -4.53
N VAL A 239 -10.92 9.12 -3.73
CA VAL A 239 -9.48 8.94 -3.58
C VAL A 239 -9.17 7.66 -2.80
N GLU A 240 -10.01 7.29 -1.85
CA GLU A 240 -9.87 6.03 -1.12
C GLU A 240 -9.96 4.82 -2.06
N MET A 241 -10.86 4.87 -3.05
CA MET A 241 -10.96 3.77 -4.03
C MET A 241 -9.76 3.74 -4.97
N LEU A 242 -9.17 4.90 -5.31
CA LEU A 242 -7.93 4.94 -6.09
C LEU A 242 -6.76 4.37 -5.29
N TRP A 243 -6.71 4.64 -3.99
CA TRP A 243 -5.74 4.04 -3.08
C TRP A 243 -5.90 2.52 -3.02
N ALA A 244 -7.12 2.04 -2.78
CA ALA A 244 -7.46 0.62 -2.71
C ALA A 244 -7.10 -0.12 -4.01
N LEU A 245 -7.42 0.47 -5.17
CA LEU A 245 -7.05 -0.07 -6.48
C LEU A 245 -5.53 -0.07 -6.69
N SER A 246 -4.84 0.97 -6.24
CA SER A 246 -3.38 1.07 -6.37
C SER A 246 -2.68 0.00 -5.54
N ILE A 247 -3.09 -0.18 -4.28
CA ILE A 247 -2.52 -1.24 -3.44
C ILE A 247 -2.91 -2.64 -3.94
N ALA A 248 -4.12 -2.83 -4.46
CA ALA A 248 -4.53 -4.08 -5.10
C ALA A 248 -3.67 -4.40 -6.33
N GLY A 249 -3.33 -3.37 -7.12
CA GLY A 249 -2.37 -3.45 -8.21
C GLY A 249 -0.99 -3.91 -7.72
N ILE A 250 -0.49 -3.35 -6.62
CA ILE A 250 0.80 -3.77 -6.03
C ILE A 250 0.74 -5.23 -5.57
N PHE A 251 -0.26 -5.61 -4.77
CA PHE A 251 -0.41 -6.99 -4.29
C PHE A 251 -0.54 -8.01 -5.42
N THR A 252 -1.18 -7.63 -6.53
CA THR A 252 -1.37 -8.54 -7.67
C THR A 252 -0.14 -8.60 -8.58
N LEU A 253 0.41 -7.44 -8.96
CA LEU A 253 1.41 -7.35 -10.02
C LEU A 253 2.82 -7.68 -9.55
N VAL A 254 3.16 -7.42 -8.28
CA VAL A 254 4.45 -7.83 -7.69
C VAL A 254 4.69 -9.33 -7.84
N PRO A 255 3.80 -10.22 -7.36
CA PRO A 255 4.00 -11.65 -7.51
C PRO A 255 3.80 -12.14 -8.94
N CYS A 256 2.96 -11.48 -9.75
CA CYS A 256 2.82 -11.78 -11.18
C CYS A 256 4.17 -11.62 -11.90
N LEU A 257 4.80 -10.45 -11.78
CA LEU A 257 6.09 -10.19 -12.45
C LEU A 257 7.23 -11.06 -11.90
N ALA A 258 7.27 -11.26 -10.58
CA ALA A 258 8.37 -11.94 -9.92
C ALA A 258 8.39 -13.46 -10.14
N TYR A 259 7.21 -14.10 -10.26
CA TYR A 259 7.11 -15.57 -10.28
C TYR A 259 6.58 -16.14 -11.60
N GLU A 260 6.07 -15.32 -12.52
CA GLU A 260 5.59 -15.79 -13.83
C GLU A 260 6.70 -15.75 -14.89
N SER A 261 7.63 -14.80 -14.79
CA SER A 261 8.81 -14.69 -15.68
C SER A 261 9.82 -15.83 -15.53
N ALA A 262 9.75 -16.60 -14.43
CA ALA A 262 10.58 -17.80 -14.22
C ALA A 262 10.11 -19.03 -15.02
N HIS A 263 8.97 -18.94 -15.72
CA HIS A 263 8.33 -20.05 -16.42
C HIS A 263 8.04 -19.78 -17.91
N SER A 264 8.59 -18.70 -18.51
CA SER A 264 8.51 -18.40 -19.94
C SER A 264 9.77 -18.75 -20.70
#